data_AF-A0A944GLK2-F1
#
_entry.id   AF-A0A944GLK2-F1
#
_cell.length_a   1.000
_cell.length_b   1.000
_cell.length_c   1.000
_cell.angle_alpha   90.00
_cell.angle_beta   90.00
_cell.angle_gamma   90.00
#
_symmetry.space_group_name_H-M   'P 1'
#
loop_
_entity.id
_entity.type
_entity.pdbx_description
1 polymer ?
#
loop_
_entity_poly.entity_id
_entity_poly.type
_entity_poly.pdbx_seq_one_letter_code
_entity_poly.pdbx_strand_id
1 'polypeptide(L)'
;TDQNVISYFSFARADRSAITLAEGANEVKFNSIDNPFGLSWYDSRGYTTAYLNGVKIKPYYEGGNSYELNFTNGDVLDVFIITEFTPFNVTFTNNDESVAANTTVSVDGKGAAINYWANGLTVLNGTTLSIAPAGETPIYVMNGEKVLTPAEDGTYKVTVTEDTALTLSSTSLTGIEEVTANDAADKNAVYNLQGVKVANRADALRNLPAGVYVVGGKKVMK
;
A
#
# COMPACT_ATOMS: atom_id res chain seq x y z
N THR A 1 36.16 2.12 3.30
CA THR A 1 36.53 1.04 2.37
C THR A 1 35.55 -0.08 2.62
N ASP A 2 34.49 -0.16 1.83
CA ASP A 2 33.49 -1.23 1.94
C ASP A 2 34.16 -2.54 1.54
N GLN A 3 34.65 -3.27 2.54
CA GLN A 3 35.04 -4.65 2.33
C GLN A 3 33.76 -5.43 2.00
N ASN A 4 33.82 -6.23 0.95
CA ASN A 4 32.77 -7.19 0.59
C ASN A 4 32.26 -7.89 1.87
N VAL A 5 31.03 -7.55 2.26
CA VAL A 5 30.39 -8.02 3.50
C VAL A 5 30.07 -9.51 3.40
N ILE A 6 30.00 -10.01 2.16
CA ILE A 6 29.74 -11.39 1.79
C ILE A 6 31.04 -12.02 1.30
N SER A 7 31.56 -12.97 2.07
CA SER A 7 32.74 -13.75 1.64
C SER A 7 32.31 -14.98 0.83
N TYR A 8 31.06 -15.40 0.98
CA TYR A 8 30.50 -16.58 0.34
C TYR A 8 28.97 -16.49 0.32
N PHE A 9 28.37 -16.82 -0.81
CA PHE A 9 26.93 -17.03 -0.97
C PHE A 9 26.74 -18.21 -1.93
N SER A 10 25.85 -19.13 -1.57
CA SER A 10 25.54 -20.30 -2.38
C SER A 10 24.05 -20.58 -2.32
N PHE A 11 23.48 -20.79 -3.51
CA PHE A 11 22.15 -21.33 -3.70
C PHE A 11 22.26 -22.50 -4.68
N ALA A 12 21.82 -23.69 -4.29
CA ALA A 12 22.02 -24.91 -5.06
C ALA A 12 20.82 -25.85 -4.96
N ARG A 13 20.61 -26.66 -6.01
CA ARG A 13 19.61 -27.73 -6.02
C ARG A 13 20.04 -28.92 -5.15
N ALA A 14 19.15 -29.90 -4.99
CA ALA A 14 19.41 -31.14 -4.26
C ALA A 14 20.64 -31.92 -4.78
N ASP A 15 20.87 -31.89 -6.09
CA ASP A 15 22.03 -32.51 -6.74
C ASP A 15 23.34 -31.72 -6.57
N ARG A 16 23.30 -30.61 -5.82
CA ARG A 16 24.38 -29.64 -5.58
C ARG A 16 24.79 -28.83 -6.81
N SER A 17 24.01 -28.86 -7.89
CA SER A 17 24.19 -27.92 -8.99
C SER A 17 23.90 -26.49 -8.50
N ALA A 18 24.88 -25.61 -8.65
CA ALA A 18 24.76 -24.21 -8.24
C ALA A 18 23.80 -23.45 -9.15
N ILE A 19 23.05 -22.52 -8.56
CA ILE A 19 22.23 -21.53 -9.25
C ILE A 19 22.87 -20.18 -9.02
N THR A 20 23.34 -19.57 -10.10
CA THR A 20 23.89 -18.21 -10.05
C THR A 20 22.73 -17.21 -10.01
N LEU A 21 22.71 -16.39 -8.97
CA LEU A 21 21.75 -15.29 -8.81
C LEU A 21 22.45 -13.97 -9.12
N ALA A 22 21.72 -13.04 -9.72
CA ALA A 22 22.12 -11.64 -9.83
C ALA A 22 21.69 -10.86 -8.59
N GLU A 23 22.23 -9.65 -8.41
CA GLU A 23 21.72 -8.70 -7.42
C GLU A 23 20.27 -8.31 -7.77
N GLY A 24 19.41 -8.24 -6.76
CA GLY A 24 17.98 -7.93 -6.92
C GLY A 24 17.10 -9.15 -7.18
N ALA A 25 16.00 -8.96 -7.90
CA ALA A 25 15.00 -9.99 -8.14
C ALA A 25 15.48 -11.04 -9.15
N ASN A 26 15.25 -12.32 -8.84
CA ASN A 26 15.62 -13.45 -9.68
C ASN A 26 14.41 -14.37 -9.88
N GLU A 27 14.20 -14.85 -11.11
CA GLU A 27 13.28 -15.96 -11.37
C GLU A 27 14.06 -17.27 -11.45
N VAL A 28 13.72 -18.23 -10.59
CA VAL A 28 14.36 -19.56 -10.56
C VAL A 28 13.38 -20.61 -11.07
N LYS A 29 13.67 -21.18 -12.24
CA LYS A 29 12.90 -22.31 -12.79
C LYS A 29 13.45 -23.62 -12.24
N PHE A 30 12.55 -24.44 -11.72
CA PHE A 30 12.90 -25.73 -11.12
C PHE A 30 11.77 -26.76 -11.28
N ASN A 31 12.11 -28.01 -11.01
CA ASN A 31 11.18 -29.15 -10.96
C ASN A 31 11.17 -29.76 -9.54
N SER A 32 10.23 -30.67 -9.26
CA SER A 32 10.12 -31.25 -7.91
C SER A 32 11.33 -32.06 -7.45
N ILE A 33 12.17 -32.58 -8.37
CA ILE A 33 13.41 -33.32 -8.05
C ILE A 33 14.52 -32.39 -7.59
N ASP A 34 14.46 -31.11 -7.94
CA ASP A 34 15.47 -30.12 -7.56
C ASP A 34 15.42 -29.81 -6.05
N ASN A 35 14.31 -30.16 -5.40
CA ASN A 35 14.13 -30.07 -3.96
C ASN A 35 14.83 -31.23 -3.21
N PRO A 36 15.38 -30.97 -2.01
CA PRO A 36 15.46 -29.65 -1.37
C PRO A 36 16.64 -28.82 -1.88
N PHE A 37 16.49 -27.50 -1.85
CA PHE A 37 17.54 -26.54 -2.18
C PHE A 37 18.41 -26.26 -0.96
N GLY A 38 19.72 -26.20 -1.18
CA GLY A 38 20.69 -25.71 -0.22
C GLY A 38 20.89 -24.21 -0.39
N LEU A 39 20.77 -23.47 0.69
CA LEU A 39 21.08 -22.05 0.77
C LEU A 39 22.08 -21.81 1.89
N SER A 40 23.17 -21.12 1.60
CA SER A 40 24.16 -20.79 2.64
C SER A 40 24.95 -19.54 2.30
N TRP A 41 25.43 -18.88 3.35
CA TRP A 41 26.31 -17.73 3.21
C TRP A 41 27.28 -17.64 4.38
N TYR A 42 28.35 -16.89 4.17
CA TYR A 42 29.24 -16.45 5.23
C TYR A 42 29.38 -14.93 5.19
N ASP A 43 29.05 -14.32 6.31
CA ASP A 43 29.20 -12.89 6.55
C ASP A 43 29.93 -12.68 7.88
N SER A 44 30.67 -11.56 7.98
CA SER A 44 31.50 -11.25 9.16
C SER A 44 30.77 -10.46 10.25
N ARG A 45 29.48 -10.17 10.08
CA ARG A 45 28.74 -9.18 10.90
C ARG A 45 27.50 -9.73 11.62
N GLY A 46 26.95 -10.85 11.19
CA GLY A 46 25.88 -11.61 11.84
C GLY A 46 24.46 -11.07 11.67
N TYR A 47 24.21 -10.11 10.76
CA TYR A 47 22.89 -9.48 10.58
C TYR A 47 22.05 -10.08 9.46
N THR A 48 22.27 -11.36 9.16
CA THR A 48 21.70 -12.02 8.00
C THR A 48 20.48 -12.84 8.37
N THR A 49 19.44 -12.77 7.53
CA THR A 49 18.17 -13.45 7.78
C THR A 49 17.52 -13.81 6.46
N ALA A 50 16.77 -14.91 6.44
CA ALA A 50 15.97 -15.31 5.30
C ALA A 50 14.49 -15.46 5.68
N TYR A 51 13.62 -15.20 4.71
CA TYR A 51 12.17 -15.35 4.83
C TYR A 51 11.66 -16.14 3.64
N LEU A 52 10.83 -17.14 3.89
CA LEU A 52 10.10 -17.87 2.86
C LEU A 52 8.64 -17.43 2.92
N ASN A 53 8.13 -16.87 1.82
CA ASN A 53 6.78 -16.32 1.74
C ASN A 53 6.50 -15.37 2.91
N GLY A 54 7.43 -14.45 3.18
CA GLY A 54 7.32 -13.46 4.26
C GLY A 54 7.46 -14.00 5.68
N VAL A 55 7.59 -15.31 5.88
CA VAL A 55 7.79 -15.91 7.21
C VAL A 55 9.27 -16.14 7.44
N LYS A 56 9.79 -15.64 8.58
CA LYS A 56 11.20 -15.83 8.96
C LYS A 56 11.49 -17.32 9.12
N ILE A 57 12.47 -17.82 8.38
CA ILE A 57 12.89 -19.23 8.43
C ILE A 57 14.09 -19.40 9.35
N LYS A 58 14.19 -20.57 9.98
CA LYS A 58 15.34 -20.92 10.83
C LYS A 58 16.39 -21.65 10.00
N PRO A 59 17.68 -21.45 10.31
CA PRO A 59 18.74 -22.27 9.75
C PRO A 59 18.58 -23.74 10.14
N TYR A 60 19.23 -24.62 9.37
CA TYR A 60 19.24 -26.08 9.57
C TYR A 60 19.72 -26.49 10.98
N TYR A 61 20.55 -25.66 11.61
CA TYR A 61 20.96 -25.79 13.01
C TYR A 61 21.06 -24.42 13.68
N GLU A 62 20.85 -24.39 15.00
CA GLU A 62 20.89 -23.15 15.78
C GLU A 62 22.26 -22.45 15.68
N GLY A 63 22.25 -21.14 15.43
CA GLY A 63 23.45 -20.35 15.19
C GLY A 63 24.12 -20.56 13.82
N GLY A 64 23.55 -21.40 12.96
CA GLY A 64 24.02 -21.61 11.59
C GLY A 64 23.52 -20.58 10.57
N ASN A 65 24.16 -20.56 9.41
CA ASN A 65 23.77 -19.74 8.24
C ASN A 65 23.50 -20.62 7.00
N SER A 66 23.10 -21.86 7.23
CA SER A 66 22.75 -22.83 6.18
C SER A 66 21.31 -23.27 6.33
N TYR A 67 20.61 -23.40 5.21
CA TYR A 67 19.19 -23.70 5.13
C TYR A 67 18.98 -24.80 4.10
N GLU A 68 17.99 -25.64 4.38
CA GLU A 68 17.48 -26.64 3.45
C GLU A 68 15.99 -26.32 3.22
N LEU A 69 15.64 -26.01 1.96
CA LEU A 69 14.35 -25.43 1.62
C LEU A 69 13.66 -26.27 0.55
N ASN A 70 12.37 -26.52 0.75
CA ASN A 70 11.52 -27.08 -0.29
C ASN A 70 10.67 -25.95 -0.86
N PHE A 71 10.67 -25.82 -2.19
CA PHE A 71 9.88 -24.83 -2.90
C PHE A 71 8.73 -25.49 -3.66
N THR A 72 7.62 -24.78 -3.71
CA THR A 72 6.49 -24.99 -4.63
C THR A 72 6.38 -23.81 -5.59
N ASN A 73 5.68 -24.01 -6.71
CA ASN A 73 5.56 -22.95 -7.71
C ASN A 73 4.90 -21.70 -7.13
N GLY A 74 5.54 -20.54 -7.29
CA GLY A 74 5.07 -19.25 -6.77
C GLY A 74 5.62 -18.88 -5.38
N ASP A 75 6.37 -19.77 -4.74
CA ASP A 75 7.09 -19.42 -3.51
C ASP A 75 8.16 -18.35 -3.77
N VAL A 76 8.37 -17.50 -2.78
CA VAL A 76 9.39 -16.44 -2.83
C VAL A 76 10.27 -16.48 -1.59
N LEU A 77 11.58 -16.53 -1.84
CA LEU A 77 12.62 -16.47 -0.84
C LEU A 77 13.24 -15.07 -0.83
N ASP A 78 13.09 -14.37 0.29
CA ASP A 78 13.86 -13.17 0.57
C ASP A 78 15.11 -13.54 1.37
N VAL A 79 16.30 -13.15 0.89
CA VAL A 79 17.55 -13.28 1.66
C VAL A 79 18.14 -11.90 1.88
N PHE A 80 18.22 -11.50 3.14
CA PHE A 80 18.79 -10.22 3.52
C PHE A 80 20.20 -10.41 4.02
N ILE A 81 21.16 -9.90 3.24
CA ILE A 81 22.58 -9.90 3.56
C ILE A 81 23.06 -8.46 3.66
N ILE A 82 22.93 -7.87 4.85
CA ILE A 82 23.03 -6.42 5.00
C ILE A 82 24.01 -6.00 6.10
N THR A 83 24.49 -4.77 5.98
CA THR A 83 25.46 -4.16 6.91
C THR A 83 24.81 -3.49 8.12
N GLU A 84 23.55 -3.05 7.99
CA GLU A 84 22.69 -2.53 9.05
C GLU A 84 21.24 -3.01 8.79
N PHE A 85 20.60 -3.63 9.80
CA PHE A 85 19.22 -4.11 9.74
C PHE A 85 18.33 -3.19 10.56
N THR A 86 17.71 -2.22 9.89
CA THR A 86 16.63 -1.39 10.47
C THR A 86 15.30 -1.85 9.84
N PRO A 87 14.62 -2.83 10.45
CA PRO A 87 13.33 -3.29 9.96
C PRO A 87 12.27 -2.24 10.28
N PHE A 88 11.29 -2.13 9.42
CA PHE A 88 10.07 -1.39 9.67
C PHE A 88 8.86 -2.29 9.57
N ASN A 89 7.89 -2.05 10.44
CA ASN A 89 6.64 -2.76 10.47
C ASN A 89 5.61 -2.01 9.62
N VAL A 90 4.89 -2.75 8.79
CA VAL A 90 3.74 -2.28 8.04
C VAL A 90 2.51 -2.99 8.59
N THR A 91 1.56 -2.22 9.08
CA THR A 91 0.26 -2.74 9.52
C THR A 91 -0.83 -2.32 8.54
N PHE A 92 -1.84 -3.16 8.40
CA PHE A 92 -2.97 -2.92 7.52
C PHE A 92 -4.25 -2.91 8.35
N THR A 93 -5.04 -1.84 8.21
CA THR A 93 -6.36 -1.69 8.81
C THR A 93 -7.38 -1.60 7.68
N ASN A 94 -8.41 -2.45 7.73
CA ASN A 94 -9.53 -2.38 6.79
C ASN A 94 -10.76 -1.85 7.53
N ASN A 95 -11.35 -0.80 7.00
CA ASN A 95 -12.59 -0.25 7.55
C ASN A 95 -13.85 -1.00 7.07
N ASP A 96 -13.69 -1.92 6.12
CA ASP A 96 -14.74 -2.74 5.54
C ASP A 96 -14.19 -4.15 5.25
N GLU A 97 -14.94 -5.18 5.62
CA GLU A 97 -14.61 -6.59 5.38
C GLU A 97 -14.44 -6.91 3.87
N SER A 98 -15.09 -6.14 2.99
CA SER A 98 -15.00 -6.30 1.54
C SER A 98 -13.65 -5.86 0.95
N VAL A 99 -12.86 -5.06 1.68
CA VAL A 99 -11.60 -4.47 1.19
C VAL A 99 -10.52 -5.53 0.99
N ALA A 100 -10.38 -6.47 1.94
CA ALA A 100 -9.38 -7.52 1.84
C ALA A 100 -9.59 -8.43 0.63
N ALA A 101 -10.86 -8.72 0.30
CA ALA A 101 -11.22 -9.56 -0.84
C ALA A 101 -11.01 -8.86 -2.19
N ASN A 102 -11.10 -7.53 -2.20
CA ASN A 102 -11.02 -6.71 -3.41
C ASN A 102 -9.69 -5.96 -3.55
N THR A 103 -8.67 -6.31 -2.77
CA THR A 103 -7.37 -5.64 -2.80
C THR A 103 -6.26 -6.65 -2.99
N THR A 104 -5.43 -6.40 -3.98
CA THR A 104 -4.13 -7.05 -4.12
C THR A 104 -3.07 -6.17 -3.47
N VAL A 105 -2.31 -6.74 -2.53
CA VAL A 105 -1.09 -6.14 -2.01
C VAL A 105 0.07 -6.93 -2.57
N SER A 106 0.97 -6.24 -3.24
CA SER A 106 2.25 -6.78 -3.70
C SER A 106 3.36 -5.97 -3.06
N VAL A 107 4.46 -6.62 -2.74
CA VAL A 107 5.63 -5.97 -2.17
C VAL A 107 6.76 -6.29 -3.12
N ASP A 108 7.51 -5.26 -3.51
CA ASP A 108 8.66 -5.47 -4.37
C ASP A 108 9.60 -6.51 -3.73
N GLY A 109 9.93 -7.54 -4.52
CA GLY A 109 10.73 -8.68 -4.07
C GLY A 109 10.00 -9.77 -3.27
N LYS A 110 8.74 -9.61 -2.84
CA LYS A 110 8.01 -10.65 -2.07
C LYS A 110 6.89 -11.33 -2.86
N GLY A 111 6.64 -12.60 -2.53
CA GLY A 111 5.64 -13.43 -3.20
C GLY A 111 4.19 -13.02 -2.93
N ALA A 112 3.33 -13.26 -3.91
CA ALA A 112 1.91 -12.94 -3.86
C ALA A 112 1.09 -13.74 -2.81
N ALA A 113 1.71 -14.75 -2.15
CA ALA A 113 1.03 -15.68 -1.25
C ALA A 113 0.94 -15.22 0.23
N ILE A 114 1.47 -14.04 0.58
CA ILE A 114 1.43 -13.56 1.96
C ILE A 114 0.03 -13.03 2.28
N ASN A 115 -0.60 -13.56 3.33
CA ASN A 115 -1.80 -12.95 3.91
C ASN A 115 -1.40 -11.73 4.76
N TYR A 116 -1.14 -10.61 4.08
CA TYR A 116 -0.69 -9.36 4.68
C TYR A 116 -1.68 -8.80 5.71
N TRP A 117 -2.98 -9.06 5.52
CA TRP A 117 -4.06 -8.54 6.35
C TRP A 117 -4.02 -9.05 7.79
N ALA A 118 -3.76 -10.35 7.96
CA ALA A 118 -3.80 -10.97 9.29
C ALA A 118 -2.51 -10.74 10.09
N ASN A 119 -1.38 -10.57 9.41
CA ASN A 119 -0.06 -10.67 10.04
C ASN A 119 0.75 -9.37 10.01
N GLY A 120 0.32 -8.37 9.24
CA GLY A 120 1.18 -7.25 8.88
C GLY A 120 2.40 -7.71 8.07
N LEU A 121 3.39 -6.84 7.98
CA LEU A 121 4.63 -7.12 7.25
C LEU A 121 5.82 -6.48 7.94
N THR A 122 6.93 -7.19 8.04
CA THR A 122 8.23 -6.58 8.36
C THR A 122 9.05 -6.45 7.07
N VAL A 123 9.49 -5.24 6.76
CA VAL A 123 10.26 -4.91 5.55
C VAL A 123 11.52 -4.13 5.91
N LEU A 124 12.45 -4.04 4.97
CA LEU A 124 13.60 -3.16 5.10
C LEU A 124 13.28 -1.73 4.68
N ASN A 125 14.05 -0.78 5.20
CA ASN A 125 14.07 0.60 4.71
C ASN A 125 14.22 0.64 3.17
N GLY A 126 13.38 1.43 2.52
CA GLY A 126 13.34 1.60 1.06
C GLY A 126 12.46 0.60 0.33
N THR A 127 11.90 -0.42 1.00
CA THR A 127 10.99 -1.39 0.36
C THR A 127 9.74 -0.68 -0.16
N THR A 128 9.35 -0.96 -1.40
CA THR A 128 8.14 -0.38 -2.00
C THR A 128 6.99 -1.39 -2.02
N LEU A 129 5.85 -1.00 -1.46
CA LEU A 129 4.58 -1.72 -1.55
C LEU A 129 3.77 -1.16 -2.71
N SER A 130 3.15 -2.05 -3.48
CA SER A 130 2.18 -1.73 -4.52
C SER A 130 0.83 -2.35 -4.16
N ILE A 131 -0.18 -1.49 -3.99
CA ILE A 131 -1.52 -1.87 -3.56
C ILE A 131 -2.48 -1.52 -4.69
N ALA A 132 -3.18 -2.49 -5.22
CA ALA A 132 -4.06 -2.30 -6.38
C ALA A 132 -5.43 -2.98 -6.14
N PRO A 133 -6.51 -2.42 -6.68
CA PRO A 133 -7.81 -3.09 -6.65
C PRO A 133 -7.73 -4.42 -7.41
N ALA A 134 -8.33 -5.47 -6.85
CA ALA A 134 -8.40 -6.79 -7.47
C ALA A 134 -9.49 -6.89 -8.56
N GLY A 135 -10.29 -5.84 -8.73
CA GLY A 135 -11.41 -5.76 -9.67
C GLY A 135 -11.86 -4.32 -9.91
N GLU A 136 -13.11 -4.12 -10.30
CA GLU A 136 -13.65 -2.79 -10.64
C GLU A 136 -14.05 -1.96 -9.41
N THR A 137 -14.10 -2.56 -8.23
CA THR A 137 -14.43 -1.85 -6.99
C THR A 137 -13.28 -0.90 -6.62
N PRO A 138 -13.54 0.40 -6.48
CA PRO A 138 -12.50 1.33 -6.07
C PRO A 138 -12.05 1.02 -4.64
N ILE A 139 -10.75 1.19 -4.42
CA ILE A 139 -10.15 1.16 -3.09
C ILE A 139 -9.52 2.53 -2.82
N TYR A 140 -9.49 2.93 -1.55
CA TYR A 140 -8.86 4.15 -1.10
C TYR A 140 -7.85 3.81 -0.02
N VAL A 141 -6.65 4.38 -0.09
CA VAL A 141 -5.54 4.06 0.82
C VAL A 141 -5.06 5.32 1.53
N MET A 142 -4.86 5.21 2.84
CA MET A 142 -4.18 6.20 3.68
C MET A 142 -2.90 5.60 4.27
N ASN A 143 -1.90 6.45 4.47
CA ASN A 143 -0.75 6.16 5.33
C ASN A 143 -0.80 7.10 6.54
N GLY A 144 -1.16 6.57 7.71
CA GLY A 144 -1.54 7.38 8.87
C GLY A 144 -2.73 8.30 8.53
N GLU A 145 -2.54 9.61 8.66
CA GLU A 145 -3.55 10.63 8.34
C GLU A 145 -3.52 11.08 6.87
N LYS A 146 -2.50 10.66 6.10
CA LYS A 146 -2.33 11.11 4.72
C LYS A 146 -3.11 10.23 3.75
N VAL A 147 -4.06 10.82 3.03
CA VAL A 147 -4.70 10.18 1.87
C VAL A 147 -3.70 10.07 0.72
N LEU A 148 -3.57 8.87 0.17
CA LEU A 148 -2.70 8.60 -0.97
C LEU A 148 -3.47 8.81 -2.28
N THR A 149 -2.73 9.15 -3.33
CA THR A 149 -3.26 9.25 -4.69
C THR A 149 -2.76 8.04 -5.48
N PRO A 150 -3.64 7.28 -6.17
CA PRO A 150 -3.19 6.20 -7.03
C PRO A 150 -2.51 6.73 -8.28
N ALA A 151 -1.70 5.89 -8.93
CA ALA A 151 -1.21 6.13 -10.28
C ALA A 151 -2.35 5.96 -11.32
N GLU A 152 -2.06 6.24 -12.59
CA GLU A 152 -3.04 6.16 -13.70
C GLU A 152 -3.68 4.76 -13.85
N ASP A 153 -2.98 3.71 -13.40
CA ASP A 153 -3.44 2.32 -13.42
C ASP A 153 -4.26 1.92 -12.18
N GLY A 154 -4.51 2.86 -11.25
CA GLY A 154 -5.22 2.60 -9.99
C GLY A 154 -4.32 2.06 -8.87
N THR A 155 -3.01 1.88 -9.12
CA THR A 155 -2.07 1.33 -8.14
C THR A 155 -1.57 2.42 -7.18
N TYR A 156 -1.60 2.14 -5.88
CA TYR A 156 -0.97 2.94 -4.84
C TYR A 156 0.44 2.43 -4.57
N LYS A 157 1.42 3.34 -4.52
CA LYS A 157 2.81 3.02 -4.18
C LYS A 157 3.21 3.64 -2.85
N VAL A 158 3.78 2.83 -1.96
CA VAL A 158 4.27 3.26 -0.64
C VAL A 158 5.69 2.78 -0.46
N THR A 159 6.65 3.70 -0.36
CA THR A 159 8.03 3.37 0.02
C THR A 159 8.16 3.48 1.54
N VAL A 160 8.62 2.40 2.18
CA VAL A 160 8.70 2.31 3.64
C VAL A 160 10.05 2.82 4.11
N THR A 161 10.05 3.95 4.80
CA THR A 161 11.23 4.55 5.43
C THR A 161 11.12 4.67 6.95
N GLU A 162 9.96 4.28 7.50
CA GLU A 162 9.62 4.25 8.92
C GLU A 162 8.46 3.25 9.14
N ASP A 163 8.13 2.95 10.40
CA ASP A 163 6.94 2.15 10.72
C ASP A 163 5.69 2.77 10.07
N THR A 164 4.98 1.97 9.28
CA THR A 164 3.93 2.43 8.36
C THR A 164 2.59 1.81 8.76
N ALA A 165 1.55 2.64 8.92
CA ALA A 165 0.20 2.17 9.20
C ALA A 165 -0.72 2.51 8.02
N LEU A 166 -1.13 1.49 7.27
CA LEU A 166 -1.98 1.66 6.11
C LEU A 166 -3.44 1.39 6.45
N THR A 167 -4.32 2.33 6.10
CA THR A 167 -5.76 2.18 6.24
C THR A 167 -6.40 2.13 4.88
N LEU A 168 -7.23 1.13 4.63
CA LEU A 168 -7.91 0.92 3.36
C LEU A 168 -9.44 0.91 3.52
N SER A 169 -10.12 1.43 2.50
CA SER A 169 -11.58 1.56 2.47
C SER A 169 -12.13 1.37 1.05
N SER A 170 -13.37 0.92 0.95
CA SER A 170 -14.17 0.85 -0.28
C SER A 170 -14.90 2.17 -0.59
N THR A 171 -15.01 3.06 0.40
CA THR A 171 -15.58 4.41 0.28
C THR A 171 -14.51 5.48 0.46
N SER A 172 -14.75 6.66 -0.13
CA SER A 172 -13.77 7.75 -0.08
C SER A 172 -13.42 8.11 1.37
N LEU A 173 -12.13 8.14 1.67
CA LEU A 173 -11.61 8.43 3.01
C LEU A 173 -11.62 9.93 3.35
N THR A 174 -12.01 10.78 2.40
CA THR A 174 -12.31 12.19 2.63
C THR A 174 -13.80 12.34 2.87
N GLY A 175 -14.22 12.98 3.98
CA GLY A 175 -15.63 13.31 4.26
C GLY A 175 -16.26 14.32 3.28
N ILE A 176 -15.61 14.54 2.14
CA ILE A 176 -16.09 15.34 1.02
C ILE A 176 -16.01 14.41 -0.18
N GLU A 177 -17.16 13.85 -0.56
CA GLU A 177 -17.29 13.03 -1.77
C GLU A 177 -17.20 13.90 -3.03
N GLU A 178 -17.68 15.15 -2.96
CA GLU A 178 -17.65 16.10 -4.07
C GLU A 178 -18.01 17.51 -3.57
N VAL A 179 -17.31 18.56 -4.01
CA VAL A 179 -17.83 19.94 -3.94
C VAL A 179 -18.54 20.21 -5.26
N THR A 180 -19.81 19.84 -5.35
CA THR A 180 -20.63 20.25 -6.48
C THR A 180 -20.85 21.75 -6.41
N ALA A 181 -20.31 22.50 -7.39
CA ALA A 181 -20.74 23.88 -7.60
C ALA A 181 -22.22 23.82 -8.00
N ASN A 182 -23.13 24.16 -7.08
CA ASN A 182 -24.55 24.23 -7.36
C ASN A 182 -24.83 25.49 -8.20
N ASP A 183 -24.35 25.49 -9.44
CA ASP A 183 -24.06 26.69 -10.22
C ASP A 183 -25.30 27.35 -10.87
N ALA A 184 -26.49 26.83 -10.59
CA ALA A 184 -27.75 27.32 -11.16
C ALA A 184 -28.85 27.66 -10.13
N ALA A 185 -28.82 27.08 -8.92
CA ALA A 185 -29.90 27.28 -7.95
C ALA A 185 -29.76 28.59 -7.16
N ASP A 186 -28.53 28.99 -6.79
CA ASP A 186 -28.33 30.14 -5.88
C ASP A 186 -28.15 31.49 -6.60
N LYS A 187 -27.93 31.53 -7.92
CA LYS A 187 -27.76 32.80 -8.65
C LYS A 187 -29.00 33.73 -8.62
N ASN A 188 -30.17 33.18 -8.30
CA ASN A 188 -31.44 33.90 -8.20
C ASN A 188 -32.10 33.80 -6.82
N ALA A 189 -31.37 33.39 -5.79
CA ALA A 189 -31.89 33.43 -4.43
C ALA A 189 -32.18 34.87 -3.98
N VAL A 190 -33.20 35.03 -3.14
CA VAL A 190 -33.65 36.31 -2.60
C VAL A 190 -33.20 36.42 -1.15
N TYR A 191 -32.55 37.52 -0.81
CA TYR A 191 -32.07 37.81 0.54
C TYR A 191 -32.71 39.09 1.08
N ASN A 192 -32.89 39.17 2.39
CA ASN A 192 -33.21 40.44 3.05
C ASN A 192 -31.93 41.31 3.24
N LEU A 193 -32.08 42.53 3.74
CA LEU A 193 -30.95 43.43 4.00
C LEU A 193 -29.98 42.97 5.11
N GLN A 194 -30.37 41.94 5.88
CA GLN A 194 -29.52 41.31 6.89
C GLN A 194 -28.73 40.12 6.32
N GLY A 195 -28.87 39.82 5.02
CA GLY A 195 -28.19 38.70 4.36
C GLY A 195 -28.85 37.33 4.58
N VAL A 196 -30.08 37.29 5.13
CA VAL A 196 -30.83 36.04 5.33
C VAL A 196 -31.52 35.64 4.04
N LYS A 197 -31.34 34.39 3.59
CA LYS A 197 -32.03 33.83 2.42
C LYS A 197 -33.51 33.64 2.76
N VAL A 198 -34.39 34.32 2.02
CA VAL A 198 -35.85 34.32 2.23
C VAL A 198 -36.62 33.66 1.08
N ALA A 199 -35.97 33.43 -0.07
CA ALA A 199 -36.51 32.58 -1.13
C ALA A 199 -35.39 31.98 -1.99
N ASN A 200 -35.66 30.82 -2.59
CA ASN A 200 -34.68 30.14 -3.45
C ASN A 200 -34.64 30.67 -4.88
N ARG A 201 -35.65 31.44 -5.32
CA ARG A 201 -35.76 31.97 -6.68
C ARG A 201 -36.41 33.36 -6.71
N ALA A 202 -36.06 34.14 -7.72
CA ALA A 202 -36.50 35.53 -7.88
C ALA A 202 -38.01 35.69 -8.13
N ASP A 203 -38.65 34.70 -8.74
CA ASP A 203 -40.11 34.67 -8.98
C ASP A 203 -40.92 34.65 -7.68
N ALA A 204 -40.41 33.97 -6.65
CA ALA A 204 -41.01 33.91 -5.33
C ALA A 204 -40.96 35.25 -4.56
N LEU A 205 -40.23 36.26 -5.05
CA LEU A 205 -40.29 37.63 -4.53
C LEU A 205 -41.73 38.14 -4.47
N ARG A 206 -42.57 37.76 -5.44
CA ARG A 206 -44.01 38.12 -5.49
C ARG A 206 -44.84 37.62 -4.32
N ASN A 207 -44.32 36.72 -3.49
CA ASN A 207 -45.00 36.20 -2.30
C ASN A 207 -44.47 36.77 -0.97
N LEU A 208 -43.40 37.57 -0.99
CA LEU A 208 -42.82 38.18 0.22
C LEU A 208 -43.55 39.47 0.68
N PRO A 209 -43.41 39.93 1.91
CA PRO A 209 -43.92 41.26 2.32
C PRO A 209 -43.32 42.41 1.49
N ALA A 210 -43.95 43.59 1.53
CA ALA A 210 -43.37 44.79 0.91
C ALA A 210 -42.05 45.15 1.61
N GLY A 211 -41.01 45.50 0.83
CA GLY A 211 -39.69 45.71 1.39
C GLY A 211 -38.55 45.68 0.37
N VAL A 212 -37.32 45.83 0.88
CA VAL A 212 -36.09 45.83 0.08
C VAL A 212 -35.40 44.47 0.19
N TYR A 213 -35.09 43.88 -0.96
CA TYR A 213 -34.46 42.57 -1.08
C TYR A 213 -33.22 42.64 -1.97
N VAL A 214 -32.37 41.62 -1.87
CA VAL A 214 -31.21 41.42 -2.74
C VAL A 214 -31.43 40.17 -3.58
N VAL A 215 -31.37 40.31 -4.90
CA VAL A 215 -31.49 39.21 -5.87
C VAL A 215 -30.33 39.31 -6.85
N GLY A 216 -29.53 38.25 -6.99
CA GLY A 216 -28.36 38.25 -7.88
C GLY A 216 -27.40 39.42 -7.62
N GLY A 217 -27.24 39.83 -6.36
CA GLY A 217 -26.38 40.95 -5.95
C GLY A 217 -26.96 42.36 -6.18
N LYS A 218 -28.19 42.48 -6.70
CA LYS A 218 -28.87 43.76 -6.92
C LYS A 218 -29.98 43.99 -5.91
N LYS A 219 -30.11 45.23 -5.45
CA LYS A 219 -31.23 45.64 -4.60
C LYS A 219 -32.50 45.75 -5.45
N VAL A 220 -33.58 45.14 -4.98
CA VAL A 220 -34.90 45.13 -5.63
C VAL A 220 -35.93 45.53 -4.58
N MET A 221 -36.84 46.44 -4.94
CA MET A 221 -37.96 46.81 -4.09
C MET A 221 -39.20 46.04 -4.51
N LYS A 222 -39.97 45.61 -3.52
CA LYS A 222 -41.29 45.03 -3.70
C LYS A 222 -42.35 45.92 -3.07
#